data_AF-A0A5K7YPS7-F1
#
_entry.id   AF-A0A5K7YPS7-F1
#
_cell.length_a   1.000
_cell.length_b   1.000
_cell.length_c   1.000
_cell.angle_alpha   90.00
_cell.angle_beta   90.00
_cell.angle_gamma   90.00
#
_symmetry.space_group_name_H-M   'P 1'
#
loop_
_entity.id
_entity.type
_entity.pdbx_description
1 polymer ?
#
loop_
_entity_poly.entity_id
_entity_poly.type
_entity_poly.pdbx_seq_one_letter_code
_entity_poly.pdbx_strand_id
1 'polypeptide(L)'
;MTPYELAKLIHMELSPVAPRLSAAINRALVDIGEGSVLVGLGPGTNENDDVSFQESESINARAGETDGVLAKIHEMMWKLEEHSSWKVIIDKKPGYRSNRLELLYTLIRTKGDL
;
A
#
# COMPACT_ATOMS: atom_id res chain seq x y z
N MET A 1 -12.22 -12.25 1.54
CA MET A 1 -11.74 -11.45 2.68
C MET A 1 -12.39 -10.09 2.58
N THR A 2 -12.88 -9.53 3.67
CA THR A 2 -13.43 -8.16 3.65
C THR A 2 -12.30 -7.12 3.57
N PRO A 3 -12.57 -5.90 3.07
CA PRO A 3 -11.56 -4.83 3.06
C PRO A 3 -10.95 -4.56 4.45
N TYR A 4 -11.74 -4.67 5.52
CA TYR A 4 -11.25 -4.54 6.90
C TYR A 4 -10.35 -5.70 7.33
N GLU A 5 -10.70 -6.94 6.99
CA GLU A 5 -9.86 -8.10 7.29
C GLU A 5 -8.52 -8.01 6.54
N LEU A 6 -8.55 -7.55 5.30
CA LEU A 6 -7.36 -7.33 4.48
C LEU A 6 -6.49 -6.20 5.04
N ALA A 7 -7.08 -5.06 5.38
CA ALA A 7 -6.38 -3.95 6.01
C ALA A 7 -5.73 -4.37 7.33
N LYS A 8 -6.43 -5.16 8.16
CA LYS A 8 -5.90 -5.70 9.42
C LYS A 8 -4.71 -6.62 9.18
N LEU A 9 -4.81 -7.55 8.23
CA LEU A 9 -3.71 -8.46 7.87
C LEU A 9 -2.47 -7.67 7.43
N ILE A 10 -2.64 -6.76 6.47
CA ILE A 10 -1.54 -5.95 5.93
C ILE A 10 -0.95 -5.07 7.03
N HIS A 11 -1.77 -4.52 7.93
CA HIS A 11 -1.29 -3.74 9.06
C HIS A 11 -0.44 -4.55 10.03
N MET A 12 -0.88 -5.76 10.39
CA MET A 12 -0.09 -6.65 11.26
C MET A 12 1.28 -6.98 10.65
N GLU A 13 1.33 -7.19 9.35
CA GLU A 13 2.56 -7.58 8.67
C GLU A 13 3.49 -6.40 8.34
N LEU A 14 2.95 -5.27 7.89
CA LEU A 14 3.76 -4.15 7.40
C LEU A 14 4.00 -3.06 8.45
N SER A 15 3.14 -2.86 9.45
CA SER A 15 3.37 -1.80 10.45
C SER A 15 4.74 -1.83 11.14
N PRO A 16 5.38 -2.99 11.39
CA PRO A 16 6.70 -3.02 12.02
C PRO A 16 7.86 -2.62 11.09
N VAL A 17 7.66 -2.68 9.77
CA VAL A 17 8.76 -2.54 8.77
C VAL A 17 8.53 -1.40 7.77
N ALA A 18 7.27 -1.13 7.41
CA ALA A 18 6.82 -0.13 6.44
C ALA A 18 5.52 0.54 6.94
N PRO A 19 5.54 1.25 8.09
CA PRO A 19 4.35 1.83 8.71
C PRO A 19 3.59 2.82 7.82
N ARG A 20 4.27 3.59 6.96
CA ARG A 20 3.60 4.52 6.03
C ARG A 20 2.87 3.78 4.93
N LEU A 21 3.46 2.72 4.38
CA LEU A 21 2.76 1.85 3.43
C LEU A 21 1.53 1.21 4.08
N SER A 22 1.66 0.70 5.30
CA SER A 22 0.54 0.16 6.05
C SER A 22 -0.59 1.18 6.22
N ALA A 23 -0.28 2.41 6.62
CA ALA A 23 -1.27 3.47 6.78
C ALA A 23 -1.91 3.88 5.45
N ALA A 24 -1.12 3.97 4.37
CA ALA A 24 -1.59 4.27 3.03
C ALA A 24 -2.58 3.21 2.52
N ILE A 25 -2.30 1.93 2.73
CA ILE A 25 -3.21 0.84 2.35
C ILE A 25 -4.47 0.84 3.20
N ASN A 26 -4.36 1.08 4.51
CA ASN A 26 -5.53 1.21 5.37
C ASN A 26 -6.45 2.34 4.87
N ARG A 27 -5.87 3.49 4.53
CA ARG A 27 -6.61 4.61 3.92
C ARG A 27 -7.24 4.21 2.59
N ALA A 28 -6.51 3.49 1.73
CA ALA A 28 -7.00 3.03 0.43
C ALA A 28 -8.21 2.10 0.58
N LEU A 29 -8.16 1.14 1.50
CA LEU A 29 -9.21 0.12 1.68
C LEU A 29 -10.40 0.63 2.50
N VAL A 30 -10.15 1.40 3.55
CA VAL A 30 -11.15 1.79 4.54
C VAL A 30 -11.69 3.19 4.27
N ASP A 31 -10.84 4.17 3.92
CA ASP A 31 -11.27 5.57 3.84
C ASP A 31 -11.69 6.00 2.43
N ILE A 32 -11.07 5.42 1.39
CA ILE A 32 -11.27 5.77 -0.03
C ILE A 32 -11.94 4.60 -0.79
N GLY A 33 -11.93 3.41 -0.19
CA GLY A 33 -12.13 2.13 -0.86
C GLY A 33 -13.45 1.43 -0.59
N GLU A 34 -13.43 0.14 -0.88
CA GLU A 34 -14.55 -0.80 -0.80
C GLU A 34 -15.08 -1.03 0.63
N GLY A 35 -14.38 -0.55 1.67
CA GLY A 35 -14.69 -0.81 3.08
C GLY A 35 -15.54 0.25 3.80
N SER A 36 -15.75 1.45 3.25
CA SER A 36 -16.50 2.50 3.96
C SER A 36 -17.94 2.63 3.47
N VAL A 37 -18.88 2.67 4.41
CA VAL A 37 -20.31 2.92 4.17
C VAL A 37 -20.56 4.39 3.74
N LEU A 38 -19.56 5.26 3.88
CA LEU A 38 -19.62 6.69 3.54
C LEU A 38 -18.94 7.02 2.18
N VAL A 39 -18.45 5.99 1.49
CA VAL A 39 -17.84 6.05 0.15
C VAL A 39 -18.87 6.54 -0.86
N GLY A 40 -18.64 7.71 -1.46
CA GLY A 40 -19.53 8.34 -2.44
C GLY A 40 -20.20 9.66 -2.02
N LEU A 41 -19.91 10.19 -0.83
CA LEU A 41 -20.43 11.51 -0.39
C LEU A 41 -19.52 12.69 -0.79
N GLY A 42 -18.28 12.43 -1.24
CA GLY A 42 -17.36 13.44 -1.75
C GLY A 42 -16.61 12.99 -3.02
N PRO A 43 -16.10 13.91 -3.86
CA PRO A 43 -15.35 13.55 -5.06
C PRO A 43 -14.12 12.69 -4.75
N GLY A 44 -13.91 11.59 -5.49
CA GLY A 44 -12.74 10.72 -5.33
C GLY A 44 -12.85 9.74 -4.16
N THR A 45 -14.03 9.61 -3.55
CA THR A 45 -14.29 8.71 -2.42
C THR A 45 -15.27 7.61 -2.76
N ASN A 46 -15.81 7.56 -3.99
CA ASN A 46 -16.70 6.48 -4.43
C ASN A 46 -15.85 5.28 -4.88
N GLU A 47 -16.37 4.05 -4.76
CA GLU A 47 -15.72 2.84 -5.26
C GLU A 47 -15.44 2.86 -6.79
N ASN A 48 -16.22 3.66 -7.53
CA ASN A 48 -16.12 3.78 -8.98
C ASN A 48 -15.18 4.90 -9.46
N ASP A 49 -14.59 5.67 -8.55
CA ASP A 49 -13.71 6.77 -8.90
C ASP A 49 -12.29 6.26 -9.19
N ASP A 50 -11.68 6.79 -10.25
CA ASP A 50 -10.24 6.69 -10.47
C ASP A 50 -9.53 7.49 -9.39
N VAL A 51 -8.70 6.80 -8.61
CA VAL A 51 -7.95 7.42 -7.52
C VAL A 51 -6.50 7.01 -7.61
N SER A 52 -5.62 8.00 -7.54
CA SER A 52 -4.20 7.76 -7.32
C SER A 52 -3.65 8.69 -6.26
N PHE A 53 -2.75 8.16 -5.44
CA PHE A 53 -1.98 8.97 -4.50
C PHE A 53 -0.63 8.33 -4.21
N GLN A 54 0.28 9.16 -3.72
CA GLN A 54 1.65 8.75 -3.45
C GLN A 54 1.98 8.85 -1.97
N GLU A 55 2.81 7.92 -1.50
CA GLU A 55 3.40 7.95 -0.18
C GLU A 55 4.89 7.61 -0.28
N SER A 56 5.72 8.21 0.57
CA SER A 56 7.16 7.95 0.58
C SER A 56 7.63 7.56 1.96
N GLU A 57 8.56 6.63 2.01
CA GLU A 57 9.06 6.08 3.25
C GLU A 57 10.55 5.76 3.18
N SER A 58 11.24 6.08 4.27
CA SER A 58 12.63 5.69 4.48
C SER A 58 12.67 4.58 5.54
N ILE A 59 13.10 3.37 5.14
CA ILE A 59 13.21 2.22 6.03
C ILE A 59 14.69 2.00 6.37
N ASN A 60 15.02 2.04 7.66
CA ASN A 60 16.35 1.67 8.14
C ASN A 60 16.40 0.16 8.35
N ALA A 61 16.98 -0.58 7.42
CA ALA A 61 17.18 -2.02 7.53
C ALA A 61 18.63 -2.31 7.94
N ARG A 62 18.87 -3.35 8.75
CA ARG A 62 20.25 -3.78 8.99
C ARG A 62 20.83 -4.37 7.70
N ALA A 63 22.16 -4.41 7.60
CA ALA A 63 22.82 -5.05 6.46
C ALA A 63 22.35 -6.52 6.35
N GLY A 64 21.73 -6.86 5.22
CA GLY A 64 21.15 -8.19 4.95
C GLY A 64 19.66 -8.36 5.26
N GLU A 65 19.01 -7.41 5.95
CA GLU A 65 17.55 -7.47 6.22
C GLU A 65 16.72 -6.79 5.13
N THR A 66 17.35 -5.95 4.31
CA THR A 66 16.76 -5.18 3.22
C THR A 66 15.93 -6.05 2.26
N ASP A 67 16.46 -7.21 1.86
CA ASP A 67 15.78 -8.10 0.92
C ASP A 67 14.56 -8.78 1.57
N GLY A 68 14.65 -9.09 2.86
CA GLY A 68 13.54 -9.65 3.63
C GLY A 68 12.38 -8.65 3.78
N VAL A 69 12.70 -7.37 4.00
CA VAL A 69 11.69 -6.30 4.05
C VAL A 69 11.00 -6.15 2.69
N LEU A 70 11.76 -6.11 1.59
CA LEU A 70 11.18 -6.00 0.24
C LEU A 70 10.32 -7.23 -0.09
N ALA A 71 10.78 -8.44 0.22
CA ALA A 71 10.00 -9.66 0.03
C ALA A 71 8.66 -9.61 0.78
N LYS A 72 8.68 -9.16 2.03
CA LYS A 72 7.47 -9.01 2.86
C LYS A 72 6.51 -7.97 2.29
N ILE A 73 7.02 -6.83 1.81
CA ILE A 73 6.23 -5.81 1.12
C ILE A 73 5.59 -6.43 -0.13
N HIS A 74 6.36 -7.09 -0.98
CA HIS A 74 5.84 -7.72 -2.21
C HIS A 74 4.77 -8.77 -1.93
N GLU A 75 4.95 -9.61 -0.90
CA GLU A 75 3.95 -10.60 -0.50
C GLU A 75 2.62 -9.93 -0.10
N MET A 76 2.68 -8.83 0.65
CA MET A 76 1.47 -8.11 1.05
C MET A 76 0.83 -7.36 -0.11
N MET A 77 1.61 -6.86 -1.08
CA MET A 77 1.04 -6.25 -2.29
C MET A 77 0.32 -7.29 -3.14
N TRP A 78 0.87 -8.50 -3.26
CA TRP A 78 0.19 -9.61 -3.93
C TRP A 78 -1.18 -9.89 -3.30
N LYS A 79 -1.23 -10.00 -1.97
CA LYS A 79 -2.51 -10.20 -1.25
C LYS A 79 -3.49 -9.04 -1.41
N LEU A 80 -2.98 -7.81 -1.50
CA LEU A 80 -3.79 -6.63 -1.76
C LEU A 80 -4.46 -6.72 -3.13
N GLU A 81 -3.69 -7.05 -4.18
CA GLU A 81 -4.19 -7.15 -5.55
C GLU A 81 -5.12 -8.36 -5.76
N GLU A 82 -4.91 -9.46 -5.02
CA GLU A 82 -5.79 -10.64 -5.06
C GLU A 82 -7.18 -10.37 -4.45
N HIS A 83 -7.27 -9.41 -3.53
CA HIS A 83 -8.48 -9.16 -2.72
C HIS A 83 -9.04 -7.75 -2.82
N SER A 84 -8.49 -6.90 -3.69
CA SER A 84 -8.98 -5.54 -3.91
C SER A 84 -8.66 -5.04 -5.31
N SER A 85 -9.35 -3.97 -5.71
CA SER A 85 -9.07 -3.25 -6.97
C SER A 85 -7.83 -2.35 -6.94
N TRP A 86 -7.14 -2.25 -5.81
CA TRP A 86 -5.97 -1.39 -5.65
C TRP A 86 -4.71 -2.07 -6.16
N LYS A 87 -3.92 -1.30 -6.91
CA LYS A 87 -2.56 -1.64 -7.35
C LYS A 87 -1.56 -0.73 -6.65
N VAL A 88 -0.36 -1.25 -6.40
CA VAL A 88 0.72 -0.48 -5.77
C VAL A 88 1.99 -0.58 -6.59
N ILE A 89 2.45 0.57 -7.11
CA ILE A 89 3.75 0.69 -7.75
C ILE A 89 4.78 1.06 -6.69
N ILE A 90 5.88 0.32 -6.61
CA ILE A 90 6.96 0.55 -5.66
C ILE A 90 8.21 0.98 -6.41
N ASP A 91 8.55 2.26 -6.29
CA ASP A 91 9.78 2.81 -6.82
C ASP A 91 10.85 2.89 -5.74
N LYS A 92 11.98 2.25 -5.98
CA LYS A 92 13.17 2.36 -5.12
C LYS A 92 14.03 3.52 -5.61
N LYS A 93 14.20 4.56 -4.79
CA LYS A 93 15.06 5.69 -5.17
C LYS A 93 16.54 5.26 -5.21
N PRO A 94 17.30 5.72 -6.21
CA PRO A 94 18.74 5.47 -6.27
C PRO A 94 19.45 6.27 -5.16
N GLY A 95 19.87 5.56 -4.12
CA GLY A 95 20.59 6.11 -2.98
C GLY A 95 21.27 4.97 -2.25
N TYR A 96 22.52 4.69 -2.62
CA TYR A 96 23.27 3.53 -2.15
C TYR A 96 23.83 3.79 -0.75
N ARG A 97 23.00 3.58 0.28
CA ARG A 97 23.51 3.20 1.61
C ARG A 97 22.90 1.85 1.95
N SER A 98 23.75 0.85 2.19
CA SER A 98 23.37 -0.56 2.37
C SER A 98 22.37 -0.82 3.52
N ASN A 99 22.09 0.19 4.33
CA ASN A 99 21.23 0.15 5.51
C ASN A 99 19.96 1.00 5.41
N ARG A 100 19.68 1.62 4.25
CA ARG A 100 18.51 2.50 4.11
C ARG A 100 17.82 2.32 2.77
N LEU A 101 16.55 1.94 2.81
CA LEU A 101 15.65 1.90 1.67
C LEU A 101 14.87 3.21 1.59
N GLU A 102 14.92 3.85 0.44
CA GLU A 102 14.06 4.98 0.10
C GLU A 102 13.03 4.49 -0.90
N LEU A 103 11.79 4.33 -0.45
CA LEU A 103 10.69 3.80 -1.24
C LEU A 103 9.66 4.89 -1.51
N LEU A 104 9.16 4.92 -2.73
CA LEU A 104 8.00 5.69 -3.14
C LEU A 104 6.92 4.69 -3.57
N TYR A 105 5.75 4.80 -2.95
CA TYR A 105 4.59 3.98 -3.23
C TYR A 105 3.59 4.84 -3.99
N THR A 106 3.12 4.35 -5.13
CA THR A 106 1.98 4.95 -5.84
C THR A 106 0.82 3.97 -5.76
N LEU A 107 -0.20 4.32 -4.99
CA LEU A 107 -1.44 3.54 -4.88
C LEU A 107 -2.41 4.03 -5.95
N ILE A 108 -2.92 3.10 -6.73
CA ILE A 108 -3.78 3.39 -7.88
C ILE A 108 -4.97 2.44 -7.86
N ARG A 109 -6.16 3.00 -8.04
CA ARG A 109 -7.37 2.27 -8.40
C ARG A 109 -7.93 2.92 -9.65
N THR A 110 -7.99 2.18 -10.74
CA THR A 110 -8.59 2.63 -12.00
C THR A 110 -9.81 1.79 -12.34
N LYS A 111 -10.86 2.41 -12.84
CA LYS A 111 -11.99 1.70 -13.45
C LYS A 111 -11.79 1.64 -14.97
N GLY A 112 -11.36 0.48 -15.43
CA GLY A 112 -11.18 0.18 -16.86
C GLY A 112 -9.96 -0.69 -17.06
N ASP A 113 -10.12 -1.73 -17.88
CA ASP A 113 -8.99 -2.54 -18.34
C ASP A 113 -7.95 -1.62 -18.99
N LEU A 114 -6.69 -1.77 -18.56
CA LEU A 114 -5.54 -1.35 -19.36
C LEU A 114 -5.50 -2.19 -20.65
#